data_AF-A0A359D799-F1
#
_entry.id   AF-A0A359D799-F1
#
_cell.length_a   1.000
_cell.length_b   1.000
_cell.length_c   1.000
_cell.angle_alpha   90.00
_cell.angle_beta   90.00
_cell.angle_gamma   90.00
#
_symmetry.space_group_name_H-M   'P 1'
#
loop_
_entity.id
_entity.type
_entity.pdbx_description
1 polymer ?
#
loop_
_entity_poly.entity_id
_entity_poly.type
_entity_poly.pdbx_seq_one_letter_code
_entity_poly.pdbx_strand_id
1 'polypeptide(L)'
;LFDAMGALSTQYNETPEKASRAYDAKRDGFVIAGGGGMVVVEELEHALKRGAKIYAEIVGYGATSDGYDMVAPSGEGAVRCMQQALATVDTPIDYLNTHGTSTPVGDVAESRAVREVFGAKAPAISSTKSLSG
;
A
#
# COMPACT_ATOMS: atom_id res chain seq x y z
N LEU A 1 9.75 -20.51 -0.75
CA LEU A 1 8.29 -20.31 -0.93
C LEU A 1 8.03 -19.25 -2.00
N PHE A 2 8.42 -17.99 -1.79
CA PHE A 2 8.17 -16.90 -2.75
C PHE A 2 8.85 -17.07 -4.12
N ASP A 3 10.05 -17.63 -4.15
CA ASP A 3 10.76 -17.92 -5.40
C ASP A 3 9.99 -18.93 -6.28
N ALA A 4 9.43 -19.98 -5.66
CA ALA A 4 8.57 -20.95 -6.34
C ALA A 4 7.21 -20.36 -6.81
N MET A 5 6.79 -19.22 -6.26
CA MET A 5 5.59 -18.50 -6.69
C MET A 5 5.87 -17.57 -7.88
N GLY A 6 7.14 -17.38 -8.28
CA GLY A 6 7.50 -16.44 -9.34
C GLY A 6 7.21 -14.97 -8.99
N ALA A 7 7.18 -14.64 -7.70
CA ALA A 7 6.80 -13.30 -7.22
C ALA A 7 8.01 -12.41 -6.91
N LEU A 8 9.22 -12.98 -6.85
CA LEU A 8 10.46 -12.27 -6.60
C LEU A 8 11.05 -11.70 -7.88
N SER A 9 11.70 -10.54 -7.78
CA SER A 9 12.52 -10.00 -8.87
C SER A 9 13.65 -10.99 -9.21
N THR A 10 13.86 -11.24 -10.50
CA THR A 10 14.90 -12.15 -11.00
C THR A 10 15.75 -11.52 -12.11
N GLN A 11 15.24 -10.51 -12.82
CA GLN A 11 15.93 -9.85 -13.94
C GLN A 11 17.01 -8.86 -13.46
N TYR A 12 16.98 -8.45 -12.20
CA TYR A 12 17.86 -7.43 -11.64
C TYR A 12 18.89 -7.99 -10.64
N ASN A 13 19.18 -9.30 -10.69
CA ASN A 13 20.14 -9.93 -9.77
C ASN A 13 21.55 -9.30 -9.84
N GLU A 14 21.97 -8.85 -11.02
CA GLU A 14 23.27 -8.18 -11.23
C GLU A 14 23.23 -6.66 -10.94
N THR A 15 22.04 -6.08 -10.75
CA THR A 15 21.84 -4.66 -10.39
C THR A 15 20.75 -4.53 -9.31
N PRO A 16 20.97 -5.10 -8.10
CA PRO A 16 19.95 -5.21 -7.07
C PRO A 16 19.42 -3.86 -6.58
N GLU A 17 20.21 -2.79 -6.70
CA GLU A 17 19.81 -1.42 -6.36
C GLU A 17 18.69 -0.86 -7.26
N LYS A 18 18.35 -1.55 -8.35
CA LYS A 18 17.28 -1.17 -9.29
C LYS A 18 16.07 -2.10 -9.22
N ALA A 19 16.13 -3.17 -8.42
CA ALA A 19 15.18 -4.27 -8.44
C ALA A 19 13.80 -3.88 -7.88
N SER A 20 13.75 -3.18 -6.74
CA SER A 20 12.48 -2.68 -6.19
C SER A 20 12.08 -1.38 -6.88
N ARG A 21 11.10 -1.49 -7.78
CA ARG A 21 10.71 -0.43 -8.73
C ARG A 21 9.21 -0.43 -8.98
N ALA A 22 8.45 -0.05 -7.96
CA ALA A 22 6.99 -0.04 -8.00
C ALA A 22 6.50 0.81 -9.19
N TYR A 23 5.51 0.30 -9.92
CA TYR A 23 4.90 0.90 -11.10
C TYR A 23 5.83 1.11 -12.32
N ASP A 24 7.12 0.79 -12.25
CA ASP A 24 8.02 0.87 -13.40
C ASP A 24 7.61 -0.14 -14.48
N ALA A 25 7.66 0.26 -15.75
CA ALA A 25 7.25 -0.59 -16.88
C ALA A 25 8.03 -1.91 -16.99
N LYS A 26 9.23 -1.99 -16.41
CA LYS A 26 10.10 -3.17 -16.42
C LYS A 26 10.22 -3.85 -15.05
N ARG A 27 9.31 -3.57 -14.11
CA ARG A 27 9.22 -4.31 -12.84
C ARG A 27 8.91 -5.78 -13.10
N ASP A 28 9.47 -6.67 -12.30
CA ASP A 28 9.35 -8.12 -12.50
C ASP A 28 9.04 -8.90 -11.21
N GLY A 29 9.03 -8.25 -10.06
CA GLY A 29 8.70 -8.87 -8.79
C GLY A 29 9.18 -8.03 -7.60
N PHE A 30 8.84 -8.46 -6.39
CA PHE A 30 9.26 -7.75 -5.18
C PHE A 30 10.65 -8.20 -4.72
N VAL A 31 11.27 -7.36 -3.87
CA VAL A 31 12.54 -7.66 -3.20
C VAL A 31 12.27 -7.93 -1.73
N ILE A 32 12.80 -9.02 -1.18
CA ILE A 32 12.62 -9.32 0.25
C ILE A 32 13.51 -8.41 1.07
N ALA A 33 12.91 -7.74 2.06
CA ALA A 33 13.63 -7.01 3.10
C ALA A 33 13.08 -7.34 4.49
N GLY A 34 13.90 -7.08 5.51
CA GLY A 34 13.53 -7.21 6.91
C GLY A 34 13.50 -5.84 7.60
N GLY A 35 12.49 -5.61 8.43
CA GLY A 35 12.34 -4.38 9.21
C GLY A 35 11.19 -4.49 10.20
N GLY A 36 11.08 -3.52 11.11
CA GLY A 36 10.01 -3.48 12.10
C GLY A 36 9.88 -2.10 12.76
N GLY A 37 8.70 -1.82 13.28
CA GLY A 37 8.38 -0.59 14.00
C GLY A 37 7.17 -0.79 14.89
N MET A 38 6.97 0.11 15.85
CA MET A 38 5.75 0.17 16.65
C MET A 38 5.17 1.58 16.65
N VAL A 39 3.85 1.64 16.79
CA VAL A 39 3.12 2.86 17.11
C VAL A 39 2.24 2.59 18.32
N VAL A 40 1.98 3.62 19.11
CA VAL A 40 1.01 3.57 20.21
C VAL A 40 -0.22 4.31 19.75
N VAL A 41 -1.36 3.63 19.74
CA VAL A 41 -2.66 4.21 19.40
C VAL A 41 -3.44 4.42 20.70
N GLU A 42 -4.04 5.58 20.81
CA GLU A 42 -4.75 6.03 22.01
C GLU A 42 -5.99 6.82 21.59
N GLU A 43 -7.01 6.84 22.45
CA GLU A 43 -8.18 7.68 22.26
C GLU A 43 -7.78 9.18 22.34
N LEU A 44 -8.28 9.99 21.41
CA LEU A 44 -7.80 11.35 21.18
C LEU A 44 -8.05 12.26 22.40
N GLU A 45 -9.24 12.23 22.99
CA GLU A 45 -9.52 13.07 24.16
C GLU A 45 -8.65 12.71 25.35
N HIS A 46 -8.40 11.42 25.57
CA HIS A 46 -7.52 10.94 26.62
C HIS A 46 -6.08 11.41 26.39
N ALA A 47 -5.57 11.29 25.16
CA ALA A 47 -4.25 11.78 24.78
C ALA A 47 -4.12 13.30 24.99
N LEU A 48 -5.14 14.08 24.63
CA LEU A 48 -5.19 15.53 24.86
C LEU A 48 -5.21 15.88 26.35
N LYS A 49 -6.06 15.21 27.15
CA LYS A 49 -6.19 15.46 28.61
C LYS A 49 -4.87 15.25 29.35
N ARG A 50 -4.07 14.26 28.96
CA ARG A 50 -2.76 14.00 29.57
C ARG A 50 -1.60 14.76 28.92
N GLY A 51 -1.85 15.60 27.90
CA GLY A 51 -0.82 16.37 27.20
C GLY A 51 0.15 15.52 26.38
N ALA A 52 -0.33 14.43 25.77
CA ALA A 52 0.49 13.55 24.93
C ALA A 52 0.97 14.29 23.67
N LYS A 53 2.17 13.93 23.19
CA LYS A 53 2.62 14.33 21.84
C LYS A 53 1.87 13.50 20.80
N ILE A 54 1.01 14.15 20.03
CA ILE A 54 0.24 13.53 18.95
C ILE A 54 1.00 13.75 17.63
N TYR A 55 1.21 12.66 16.88
CA TYR A 55 1.88 12.71 15.56
C TYR A 55 0.89 12.77 14.40
N ALA A 56 -0.23 12.05 14.53
CA ALA A 56 -1.30 11.97 13.54
C ALA A 56 -2.58 11.45 14.21
N GLU A 57 -3.70 11.61 13.52
CA GLU A 57 -5.01 11.07 13.91
C GLU A 57 -5.44 9.99 12.91
N ILE A 58 -6.03 8.91 13.40
CA ILE A 58 -6.63 7.87 12.57
C ILE A 58 -8.10 8.23 12.39
N VAL A 59 -8.45 8.76 11.22
CA VAL A 59 -9.80 9.28 10.92
C VAL A 59 -10.68 8.30 10.15
N GLY A 60 -10.12 7.17 9.70
CA GLY A 60 -10.84 6.13 8.96
C GLY A 60 -10.00 4.87 8.79
N TYR A 61 -10.67 3.72 8.63
CA TYR A 61 -10.04 2.41 8.46
C TYR A 61 -10.94 1.47 7.65
N GLY A 62 -10.32 0.62 6.84
CA GLY A 62 -10.99 -0.43 6.07
C GLY A 62 -10.13 -1.69 6.03
N ALA A 63 -10.78 -2.85 6.04
CA ALA A 63 -10.11 -4.14 5.87
C ALA A 63 -11.06 -5.12 5.21
N THR A 64 -10.58 -5.72 4.13
CA THR A 64 -11.35 -6.68 3.33
C THR A 64 -10.51 -7.92 3.06
N SER A 65 -11.19 -9.02 2.71
CA SER A 65 -10.57 -10.23 2.17
C SER A 65 -11.30 -10.61 0.89
N ASP A 66 -10.54 -10.95 -0.14
CA ASP A 66 -11.09 -11.27 -1.46
C ASP A 66 -11.63 -12.69 -1.54
N GLY A 67 -11.08 -13.61 -0.74
CA GLY A 67 -11.57 -14.98 -0.57
C GLY A 67 -11.56 -15.87 -1.82
N TYR A 68 -11.09 -15.37 -2.97
CA TYR A 68 -11.21 -16.03 -4.27
C TYR A 68 -9.91 -16.70 -4.76
N ASP A 69 -8.79 -15.98 -4.70
CA ASP A 69 -7.46 -16.48 -5.09
C ASP A 69 -6.45 -16.17 -3.97
N MET A 70 -5.52 -17.09 -3.70
CA MET A 70 -4.52 -16.90 -2.64
C MET A 70 -3.40 -15.93 -3.02
N VAL A 71 -3.18 -15.68 -4.31
CA VAL A 71 -1.99 -15.00 -4.84
C VAL A 71 -2.36 -13.80 -5.71
N ALA A 72 -3.38 -13.92 -6.55
CA ALA A 72 -3.80 -12.84 -7.45
C ALA A 72 -4.79 -11.89 -6.74
N PRO A 73 -4.52 -10.58 -6.69
CA PRO A 73 -5.46 -9.61 -6.12
C PRO A 73 -6.68 -9.42 -7.03
N SER A 74 -7.87 -9.32 -6.46
CA SER A 74 -9.12 -9.14 -7.23
C SER A 74 -9.33 -7.72 -7.76
N GLY A 75 -8.60 -6.73 -7.22
CA GLY A 75 -8.80 -5.30 -7.50
C GLY A 75 -10.05 -4.72 -6.80
N GLU A 76 -11.19 -5.41 -6.89
CA GLU A 76 -12.45 -5.00 -6.24
C GLU A 76 -12.33 -4.93 -4.72
N GLY A 77 -11.59 -5.86 -4.10
CA GLY A 77 -11.28 -5.79 -2.68
C GLY A 77 -10.57 -4.51 -2.27
N ALA A 78 -9.60 -4.06 -3.07
CA ALA A 78 -8.88 -2.81 -2.82
C ALA A 78 -9.81 -1.60 -2.94
N VAL A 79 -10.74 -1.60 -3.91
CA VAL A 79 -11.77 -0.55 -4.05
C VAL A 79 -12.65 -0.48 -2.80
N ARG A 80 -13.21 -1.62 -2.38
CA ARG A 80 -14.05 -1.68 -1.17
C ARG A 80 -13.29 -1.25 0.09
N CYS A 81 -12.05 -1.70 0.24
CA CYS A 81 -11.21 -1.35 1.39
C CYS A 81 -10.99 0.16 1.48
N MET A 82 -10.64 0.81 0.36
CA MET A 82 -10.49 2.26 0.31
C MET A 82 -11.81 2.99 0.56
N GLN A 83 -12.92 2.54 -0.01
CA GLN A 83 -14.25 3.14 0.23
C GLN A 83 -14.67 3.06 1.70
N GLN A 84 -14.43 1.92 2.37
CA GLN A 84 -14.67 1.79 3.81
C GLN A 84 -13.82 2.77 4.63
N ALA A 85 -12.53 2.88 4.32
CA ALA A 85 -11.63 3.80 5.01
C ALA A 85 -12.01 5.28 4.80
N LEU A 86 -12.57 5.62 3.64
CA LEU A 86 -13.00 6.98 3.31
C LEU A 86 -14.40 7.32 3.81
N ALA A 87 -15.19 6.36 4.32
CA ALA A 87 -16.58 6.59 4.69
C ALA A 87 -16.77 7.60 5.85
N THR A 88 -15.72 7.85 6.64
CA THR A 88 -15.70 8.79 7.76
C THR A 88 -14.78 9.98 7.52
N VAL A 89 -14.30 10.18 6.28
CA VAL A 89 -13.29 11.18 5.93
C VAL A 89 -13.88 12.21 4.97
N ASP A 90 -14.04 13.44 5.45
CA ASP A 90 -14.64 14.54 4.69
C ASP A 90 -13.61 15.44 4.01
N THR A 91 -12.32 15.19 4.23
CA THR A 91 -11.22 15.99 3.70
C THR A 91 -10.61 15.34 2.45
N PRO A 92 -10.13 16.13 1.47
CA PRO A 92 -9.38 15.61 0.34
C PRO A 92 -8.14 14.82 0.77
N ILE A 93 -7.79 13.78 0.00
CA ILE A 93 -6.55 13.04 0.17
C ILE A 93 -5.49 13.65 -0.74
N ASP A 94 -4.38 14.10 -0.17
CA ASP A 94 -3.29 14.71 -0.92
C ASP A 94 -2.24 13.68 -1.38
N TYR A 95 -2.07 12.61 -0.61
CA TYR A 95 -1.03 11.61 -0.83
C TYR A 95 -1.50 10.20 -0.45
N LEU A 96 -1.09 9.22 -1.27
CA LEU A 96 -1.31 7.80 -1.02
C LEU A 96 0.02 7.04 -1.02
N ASN A 97 0.40 6.52 0.15
CA ASN A 97 1.46 5.51 0.24
C ASN A 97 0.87 4.14 -0.07
N THR A 98 1.24 3.62 -1.22
CA THR A 98 0.66 2.41 -1.80
C THR A 98 1.34 1.14 -1.32
N HIS A 99 0.71 -0.01 -1.57
CA HIS A 99 1.36 -1.29 -1.37
C HIS A 99 2.52 -1.47 -2.36
N GLY A 100 2.31 -1.20 -3.65
CA GLY A 100 3.32 -1.08 -4.70
C GLY A 100 4.52 -2.02 -4.54
N THR A 101 4.33 -3.30 -4.86
CA THR A 101 5.31 -4.36 -4.62
C THR A 101 6.23 -4.61 -5.79
N SER A 102 6.17 -3.79 -6.86
CA SER A 102 6.93 -4.04 -8.09
C SER A 102 6.50 -5.30 -8.83
N THR A 103 5.29 -5.81 -8.54
CA THR A 103 4.75 -6.98 -9.23
C THR A 103 3.92 -6.52 -10.44
N PRO A 104 4.02 -7.19 -11.60
CA PRO A 104 3.24 -6.79 -12.79
C PRO A 104 1.73 -6.78 -12.54
N VAL A 105 1.20 -7.85 -11.92
CA VAL A 105 -0.24 -8.01 -11.68
C VAL A 105 -0.72 -7.10 -10.54
N GLY A 106 0.00 -7.06 -9.42
CA GLY A 106 -0.40 -6.31 -8.23
C GLY A 106 -0.45 -4.81 -8.48
N ASP A 107 0.63 -4.24 -9.03
CA ASP A 107 0.72 -2.80 -9.27
C ASP A 107 -0.32 -2.31 -10.29
N VAL A 108 -0.69 -3.13 -11.28
CA VAL A 108 -1.76 -2.80 -12.25
C VAL A 108 -3.12 -2.82 -11.57
N ALA A 109 -3.42 -3.86 -10.78
CA ALA A 109 -4.68 -3.97 -10.07
C ALA A 109 -4.86 -2.82 -9.06
N GLU A 110 -3.81 -2.50 -8.30
CA GLU A 110 -3.79 -1.37 -7.37
C GLU A 110 -4.00 -0.03 -8.08
N SER A 111 -3.29 0.22 -9.19
CA SER A 111 -3.45 1.45 -9.97
C SER A 111 -4.89 1.62 -10.50
N ARG A 112 -5.52 0.53 -10.94
CA ARG A 112 -6.92 0.53 -11.39
C ARG A 112 -7.87 0.83 -10.24
N ALA A 113 -7.68 0.20 -9.08
CA ALA A 113 -8.51 0.45 -7.91
C ALA A 113 -8.40 1.91 -7.43
N VAL A 114 -7.19 2.48 -7.39
CA VAL A 114 -6.98 3.90 -7.06
C VAL A 114 -7.71 4.79 -8.06
N ARG A 115 -7.63 4.49 -9.36
CA ARG A 115 -8.34 5.24 -10.39
C ARG A 115 -9.86 5.12 -10.26
N GLU A 116 -10.38 3.98 -9.84
CA GLU A 116 -11.80 3.76 -9.62
C GLU A 116 -12.34 4.56 -8.43
N VAL A 117 -11.60 4.59 -7.32
CA VAL A 117 -12.00 5.31 -6.11
C VAL A 117 -11.87 6.83 -6.25
N PHE A 118 -10.73 7.31 -6.76
CA PHE A 118 -10.41 8.73 -6.78
C PHE A 118 -10.65 9.42 -8.14
N GLY A 119 -10.87 8.64 -9.20
CA GLY A 119 -11.13 9.17 -10.54
C GLY A 119 -10.01 10.08 -11.06
N ALA A 120 -10.40 11.23 -11.61
CA ALA A 120 -9.47 12.24 -12.09
C ALA A 120 -8.76 13.03 -10.96
N LYS A 121 -9.21 12.89 -9.71
CA LYS A 121 -8.65 13.57 -8.53
C LYS A 121 -7.77 12.62 -7.70
N ALA A 122 -7.14 11.65 -8.35
CA ALA A 122 -6.21 10.75 -7.67
C ALA A 122 -5.09 11.55 -6.98
N PRO A 123 -4.76 11.25 -5.71
CA PRO A 123 -3.68 11.91 -5.00
C PRO A 123 -2.32 11.62 -5.64
N ALA A 124 -1.29 12.35 -5.19
CA ALA A 124 0.08 11.94 -5.47
C ALA A 124 0.34 10.55 -4.86
N ILE A 125 0.97 9.65 -5.61
CA ILE A 125 1.24 8.28 -5.16
C ILE A 125 2.74 8.00 -5.10
N SER A 126 3.16 7.25 -4.10
CA SER A 126 4.44 6.54 -4.13
C SER A 126 4.37 5.27 -3.29
N SER A 127 5.45 4.47 -3.27
CA SER A 127 5.59 3.28 -2.44
C SER A 127 6.94 3.32 -1.75
N THR A 128 6.95 3.21 -0.42
CA THR A 128 8.19 3.13 0.35
C THR A 128 8.99 1.86 0.07
N LYS A 129 8.37 0.82 -0.50
CA LYS A 129 9.06 -0.45 -0.84
C LYS A 129 10.13 -0.28 -1.90
N SER A 130 10.01 0.73 -2.77
CA SER A 130 11.09 1.04 -3.73
C SER A 130 12.38 1.53 -3.04
N LEU A 131 12.30 1.94 -1.77
CA LEU A 131 13.46 2.32 -0.96
C LEU A 131 13.88 1.21 0.02
N SER A 132 12.91 0.52 0.63
CA SER A 132 13.19 -0.44 1.72
C SER A 132 13.28 -1.89 1.28
N GLY A 133 12.82 -2.23 0.07
CA GLY A 133 12.34 -3.58 -0.27
C GLY A 133 10.85 -3.72 -0.01
#